data_AF-A0A7K1L4M0-F1
#
_entry.id   AF-A0A7K1L4M0-F1
#
_cell.length_a   1.000
_cell.length_b   1.000
_cell.length_c   1.000
_cell.angle_alpha   90.00
_cell.angle_beta   90.00
_cell.angle_gamma   90.00
#
_symmetry.space_group_name_H-M   'P 1'
#
loop_
_entity.id
_entity.type
_entity.pdbx_description
1 polymer ?
#
loop_
_entity_poly.entity_id
_entity_poly.type
_entity_poly.pdbx_seq_one_letter_code
_entity_poly.pdbx_strand_id
1 'polypeptide(L)'
;MTQTVPPGAVPGFDRILAFEPGVRAVAVRNVPGTLPIFTTHFPRRPVYPGALLLENMAELAAAVAGSGAWRLSAVIGVRFRHFVAPGDQVEITAEAAGAPAGPDGAVTTFRASARVEGRTVADVRELVLRDDTAASPGATGSHTAGTGTGTGTISEPKGRTA
;
A
#
# COMPACT_ATOMS: atom_id res chain seq x y z
N MET A 1 -26.74 -2.98 7.64
CA MET A 1 -26.91 -4.02 6.61
C MET A 1 -25.52 -4.36 6.11
N THR A 2 -24.97 -5.51 6.46
CA THR A 2 -23.65 -5.93 5.98
C THR A 2 -23.78 -6.32 4.51
N GLN A 3 -23.27 -5.49 3.58
CA GLN A 3 -23.25 -5.87 2.18
C GLN A 3 -22.30 -7.06 1.98
N THR A 4 -22.72 -8.01 1.14
CA THR A 4 -21.85 -9.09 0.68
C THR A 4 -20.76 -8.45 -0.18
N VAL A 5 -19.52 -8.56 0.28
CA VAL A 5 -18.37 -7.96 -0.41
C VAL A 5 -17.98 -8.87 -1.58
N PRO A 6 -17.88 -8.35 -2.82
CA PRO A 6 -17.47 -9.18 -3.95
C PRO A 6 -16.03 -9.70 -3.74
N PRO A 7 -15.73 -10.93 -4.20
CA PRO A 7 -14.37 -11.47 -4.15
C PRO A 7 -13.38 -10.48 -4.79
N GLY A 8 -12.30 -10.14 -4.08
CA GLY A 8 -11.28 -9.21 -4.58
C GLY A 8 -11.59 -7.71 -4.42
N ALA A 9 -12.63 -7.33 -3.67
CA ALA A 9 -13.00 -5.91 -3.46
C ALA A 9 -11.88 -5.05 -2.84
N VAL A 10 -10.98 -5.65 -2.05
CA VAL A 10 -9.79 -4.99 -1.54
C VAL A 10 -8.58 -5.87 -1.87
N PRO A 11 -7.81 -5.56 -2.91
CA PRO A 11 -6.62 -6.31 -3.27
C PRO A 11 -5.66 -6.42 -2.08
N GLY A 12 -5.04 -7.59 -1.93
CA GLY A 12 -4.02 -7.83 -0.90
C GLY A 12 -4.53 -8.25 0.49
N PHE A 13 -5.86 -8.24 0.72
CA PHE A 13 -6.47 -8.76 1.95
C PHE A 13 -7.04 -10.17 1.74
N ASP A 14 -6.90 -11.03 2.75
CA ASP A 14 -7.35 -12.42 2.69
C ASP A 14 -8.86 -12.54 2.88
N ARG A 15 -9.46 -11.66 3.70
CA ARG A 15 -10.89 -11.69 3.99
C ARG A 15 -11.40 -10.33 4.41
N ILE A 16 -12.58 -9.96 3.90
CA ILE A 16 -13.29 -8.75 4.33
C ILE A 16 -14.38 -9.14 5.31
N LEU A 17 -14.34 -8.55 6.51
CA LEU A 17 -15.30 -8.82 7.59
C LEU A 17 -16.48 -7.83 7.56
N ALA A 18 -16.22 -6.58 7.18
CA ALA A 18 -17.23 -5.55 7.01
C ALA A 18 -16.75 -4.52 5.98
N PHE A 19 -17.66 -4.00 5.18
CA PHE A 19 -17.35 -2.97 4.18
C PHE A 19 -18.56 -2.08 3.94
N GLU A 20 -18.36 -0.78 4.16
CA GLU A 20 -19.33 0.29 3.94
C GLU A 20 -18.60 1.39 3.15
N PRO A 21 -18.82 1.49 1.82
CA PRO A 21 -18.16 2.47 0.96
C PRO A 21 -18.25 3.89 1.52
N GLY A 22 -17.14 4.62 1.51
CA GLY A 22 -17.03 5.98 2.04
C GLY A 22 -17.09 6.11 3.56
N VAL A 23 -17.35 5.03 4.30
CA VAL A 23 -17.55 5.06 5.75
C VAL A 23 -16.49 4.23 6.48
N ARG A 24 -16.45 2.92 6.26
CA ARG A 24 -15.59 2.01 7.04
C ARG A 24 -15.35 0.68 6.36
N ALA A 25 -14.19 0.08 6.63
CA ALA A 25 -13.94 -1.33 6.38
C ALA A 25 -13.25 -2.01 7.56
N VAL A 26 -13.50 -3.31 7.69
CA VAL A 26 -12.76 -4.23 8.56
C VAL A 26 -12.32 -5.42 7.70
N ALA A 27 -11.03 -5.69 7.67
CA ALA A 27 -10.45 -6.74 6.86
C ALA A 27 -9.36 -7.49 7.62
N VAL A 28 -9.05 -8.68 7.14
CA VAL A 28 -8.05 -9.56 7.70
C VAL A 28 -6.91 -9.71 6.71
N ARG A 29 -5.68 -9.52 7.21
CA ARG A 29 -4.46 -9.84 6.50
C ARG A 29 -3.66 -10.87 7.29
N ASN A 30 -3.38 -12.01 6.66
CA ASN A 30 -2.48 -13.01 7.19
C ASN A 30 -1.03 -12.54 7.02
N VAL A 31 -0.18 -12.90 7.98
CA VAL A 31 1.25 -12.61 7.94
C VAL A 31 2.01 -13.93 7.86
N PRO A 32 2.17 -14.54 6.67
CA PRO A 32 2.81 -15.84 6.55
C PRO A 32 4.26 -15.78 7.05
N GLY A 33 4.67 -16.77 7.86
CA GLY A 33 6.06 -16.82 8.34
C GLY A 33 7.09 -17.08 7.24
N THR A 34 6.65 -17.46 6.05
CA THR A 34 7.48 -17.62 4.84
C THR A 34 7.81 -16.30 4.14
N LEU A 35 7.27 -15.16 4.60
CA LEU A 35 7.57 -13.87 3.99
C LEU A 35 9.08 -13.57 4.03
N PRO A 36 9.72 -13.25 2.89
CA PRO A 36 11.16 -13.02 2.83
C PRO A 36 11.65 -11.93 3.78
N ILE A 37 10.81 -10.94 4.09
CA ILE A 37 11.15 -9.84 5.01
C ILE A 37 11.58 -10.32 6.40
N PHE A 38 11.08 -11.48 6.85
CA PHE A 38 11.46 -12.02 8.16
C PHE A 38 12.90 -12.51 8.23
N THR A 39 13.53 -12.76 7.09
CA THR A 39 14.98 -13.08 7.05
C THR A 39 15.85 -11.88 7.39
N THR A 40 15.31 -10.66 7.28
CA THR A 40 16.04 -9.40 7.51
C THR A 40 15.41 -8.51 8.59
N HIS A 41 14.17 -8.76 9.02
CA HIS A 41 13.43 -7.93 9.97
C HIS A 41 12.73 -8.78 11.07
N PHE A 42 13.41 -9.19 12.13
CA PHE A 42 14.85 -9.17 12.33
C PHE A 42 15.33 -10.62 12.47
N PRO A 43 16.53 -10.99 11.98
CA PRO A 43 16.92 -12.41 11.84
C PRO A 43 16.79 -13.25 13.13
N ARG A 44 17.03 -12.64 14.31
CA ARG A 44 16.94 -13.32 15.62
C ARG A 44 15.59 -13.12 16.33
N ARG A 45 14.79 -12.16 15.88
CA ARG A 45 13.46 -11.84 16.41
C ARG A 45 12.60 -11.32 15.26
N PRO A 46 12.05 -12.23 14.43
CA PRO A 46 11.22 -11.85 13.30
C PRO A 46 10.01 -11.04 13.77
N VAL A 47 9.79 -9.88 13.16
CA VAL A 47 8.74 -8.93 13.50
C VAL A 47 8.21 -8.35 12.20
N TYR A 48 6.90 -8.28 12.04
CA TYR A 48 6.34 -7.68 10.84
C TYR A 48 6.57 -6.16 10.89
N PRO A 49 7.18 -5.55 9.85
CA PRO A 49 7.51 -4.13 9.88
C PRO A 49 6.29 -3.24 10.13
N GLY A 50 6.43 -2.26 11.03
CA GLY A 50 5.39 -1.28 11.29
C GLY A 50 5.03 -0.45 10.05
N ALA A 51 5.98 -0.23 9.14
CA ALA A 51 5.74 0.44 7.86
C ALA A 51 4.80 -0.37 6.95
N LEU A 52 5.00 -1.69 6.84
CA LEU A 52 4.08 -2.55 6.08
C LEU A 52 2.70 -2.58 6.75
N LEU A 53 2.65 -2.60 8.09
CA LEU A 53 1.36 -2.53 8.79
C LEU A 53 0.62 -1.21 8.49
N LEU A 54 1.31 -0.09 8.40
CA LEU A 54 0.74 1.21 7.99
C LEU A 54 0.29 1.20 6.53
N GLU A 55 1.08 0.61 5.63
CA GLU A 55 0.72 0.43 4.22
C GLU A 55 -0.57 -0.38 4.08
N ASN A 56 -0.69 -1.50 4.82
CA ASN A 56 -1.92 -2.29 4.87
C ASN A 56 -3.12 -1.43 5.32
N MET A 57 -2.97 -0.61 6.37
CA MET A 57 -4.05 0.29 6.80
C MET A 57 -4.42 1.32 5.72
N ALA A 58 -3.43 1.85 5.00
CA ALA A 58 -3.65 2.80 3.92
C ALA A 58 -4.33 2.15 2.70
N GLU A 59 -3.95 0.92 2.32
CA GLU A 59 -4.63 0.14 1.27
C GLU A 59 -6.10 -0.09 1.61
N LEU A 60 -6.40 -0.45 2.86
CA LEU A 60 -7.79 -0.62 3.30
C LEU A 60 -8.56 0.71 3.27
N ALA A 61 -7.92 1.79 3.72
CA ALA A 61 -8.51 3.13 3.70
C ALA A 61 -8.78 3.61 2.26
N ALA A 62 -7.87 3.35 1.32
CA ALA A 62 -8.06 3.63 -0.11
C ALA A 62 -9.27 2.88 -0.68
N ALA A 63 -9.48 1.62 -0.30
CA ALA A 63 -10.67 0.89 -0.70
C ALA A 63 -11.96 1.48 -0.10
N VAL A 64 -11.93 1.99 1.12
CA VAL A 64 -13.07 2.74 1.69
C VAL A 64 -13.31 4.04 0.91
N ALA A 65 -12.25 4.75 0.51
CA ALA A 65 -12.33 5.97 -0.27
C ALA A 65 -12.96 5.74 -1.67
N GLY A 66 -12.81 4.53 -2.22
CA GLY A 66 -13.42 4.11 -3.47
C GLY A 66 -12.52 4.32 -4.68
N SER A 67 -13.11 4.52 -5.86
CA SER A 67 -12.36 4.69 -7.11
C SER A 67 -11.43 5.91 -7.05
N GLY A 68 -10.17 5.72 -7.43
CA GLY A 68 -9.17 6.78 -7.49
C GLY A 68 -7.75 6.21 -7.42
N ALA A 69 -6.76 7.04 -7.73
CA ALA A 69 -5.34 6.74 -7.55
C ALA A 69 -4.90 7.24 -6.17
N TRP A 70 -5.46 6.64 -5.12
CA TRP A 70 -5.21 7.04 -3.74
C TRP A 70 -3.81 6.65 -3.29
N ARG A 71 -3.08 7.60 -2.71
CA ARG A 71 -1.82 7.33 -2.01
C ARG A 71 -1.83 7.90 -0.60
N LEU A 72 -1.06 7.28 0.28
CA LEU A 72 -0.77 7.82 1.60
C LEU A 72 0.09 9.08 1.46
N SER A 73 -0.40 10.21 1.97
CA SER A 73 0.28 11.51 1.91
C SER A 73 0.81 11.98 3.27
N ALA A 74 0.14 11.60 4.36
CA ALA A 74 0.61 11.83 5.72
C ALA A 74 0.05 10.81 6.71
N VAL A 75 0.77 10.62 7.81
CA VAL A 75 0.31 9.86 8.99
C VAL A 75 0.45 10.79 10.20
N ILE A 76 -0.65 11.08 10.89
CA ILE A 76 -0.66 11.97 12.05
C ILE A 76 -1.02 11.16 13.29
N GLY A 77 -0.02 10.92 14.15
CA GLY A 77 -0.17 10.18 15.39
C GLY A 77 -0.36 8.68 15.15
N VAL A 78 0.75 7.95 15.20
CA VAL A 78 0.78 6.48 15.18
C VAL A 78 1.30 5.96 16.52
N ARG A 79 0.74 4.86 17.02
CA ARG A 79 1.28 4.11 18.15
C ARG A 79 1.35 2.63 17.79
N PHE A 80 2.54 2.05 17.95
CA PHE A 80 2.76 0.61 17.92
C PHE A 80 2.85 0.12 19.36
N ARG A 81 1.94 -0.78 19.75
CA ARG A 81 1.79 -1.27 21.13
C ARG A 81 2.44 -2.63 21.31
N HIS A 82 2.26 -3.50 20.32
CA HIS A 82 2.76 -4.87 20.33
C HIS A 82 3.30 -5.23 18.95
N PHE A 83 4.29 -6.12 18.94
CA PHE A 83 4.83 -6.66 17.70
C PHE A 83 3.84 -7.63 17.07
N VAL A 84 3.75 -7.59 15.74
CA VAL A 84 3.10 -8.61 14.93
C VAL A 84 4.18 -9.62 14.54
N ALA A 85 3.91 -10.90 14.73
CA ALA A 85 4.84 -12.00 14.51
C ALA A 85 4.52 -12.78 13.22
N PRO A 86 5.49 -13.56 12.69
CA PRO A 86 5.21 -14.61 11.72
C PRO A 86 4.05 -15.51 12.15
N GLY A 87 3.08 -15.71 11.26
CA GLY A 87 1.90 -16.53 11.48
C GLY A 87 0.69 -15.77 12.02
N ASP A 88 0.85 -14.52 12.45
CA ASP A 88 -0.27 -13.73 12.97
C ASP A 88 -1.34 -13.46 11.90
N GLN A 89 -2.58 -13.44 12.35
CA GLN A 89 -3.70 -12.91 11.59
C GLN A 89 -4.03 -11.51 12.10
N VAL A 90 -3.82 -10.50 11.25
CA VAL A 90 -4.03 -9.10 11.60
C VAL A 90 -5.40 -8.65 11.11
N GLU A 91 -6.28 -8.31 12.05
CA GLU A 91 -7.53 -7.61 11.76
C GLU A 91 -7.26 -6.11 11.69
N ILE A 92 -7.55 -5.49 10.55
CA ILE A 92 -7.33 -4.09 10.27
C ILE A 92 -8.68 -3.40 10.11
N THR A 93 -8.84 -2.26 10.76
CA THR A 93 -10.00 -1.37 10.59
C THR A 93 -9.53 -0.04 10.03
N ALA A 94 -10.25 0.48 9.03
CA ALA A 94 -10.12 1.85 8.54
C ALA A 94 -11.50 2.51 8.50
N GLU A 95 -11.61 3.72 9.04
CA GLU A 95 -12.86 4.48 9.14
C GLU A 95 -12.62 5.92 8.70
N ALA A 96 -13.44 6.43 7.77
CA ALA A 96 -13.34 7.78 7.27
C ALA A 96 -13.56 8.80 8.41
N ALA A 97 -12.73 9.84 8.45
CA ALA A 97 -12.71 10.84 9.51
C ALA A 97 -12.99 12.23 8.95
N GLY A 98 -14.26 12.59 8.81
CA GLY A 98 -14.67 13.90 8.29
C GLY A 98 -14.97 13.89 6.79
N ALA A 99 -15.33 15.05 6.25
CA ALA A 99 -15.68 15.19 4.85
C ALA A 99 -14.41 15.25 3.97
N PRO A 100 -14.46 14.72 2.73
CA PRO A 100 -13.41 14.93 1.74
C PRO A 100 -13.09 16.42 1.57
N ALA A 101 -11.82 16.73 1.36
CA ALA A 101 -11.27 18.08 1.26
C ALA A 101 -10.39 18.24 0.01
N GLY A 102 -10.01 19.49 -0.29
CA GLY A 102 -9.25 19.83 -1.50
C GLY A 102 -10.12 19.88 -2.76
N PRO A 103 -9.54 20.19 -3.93
CA PRO A 103 -10.25 20.18 -5.21
C PRO A 103 -10.90 18.82 -5.43
N ASP A 104 -12.19 18.82 -5.80
CA ASP A 104 -12.98 17.62 -6.10
C ASP A 104 -12.99 16.53 -5.01
N GLY A 105 -12.68 16.88 -3.75
CA GLY A 105 -12.60 15.90 -2.66
C GLY A 105 -11.36 14.99 -2.71
N ALA A 106 -10.30 15.43 -3.39
CA ALA A 106 -9.07 14.66 -3.59
C ALA A 106 -8.27 14.36 -2.31
N VAL A 107 -8.69 14.80 -1.13
CA VAL A 107 -8.05 14.48 0.15
C VAL A 107 -9.08 13.91 1.11
N THR A 108 -8.85 12.71 1.63
CA THR A 108 -9.70 12.09 2.66
C THR A 108 -8.84 11.59 3.80
N THR A 109 -9.32 11.72 5.03
CA THR A 109 -8.60 11.27 6.22
C THR A 109 -9.32 10.08 6.87
N PHE A 110 -8.55 9.22 7.53
CA PHE A 110 -9.06 7.99 8.13
C PHE A 110 -8.46 7.77 9.52
N ARG A 111 -9.28 7.28 10.45
CA ARG A 111 -8.80 6.57 11.64
C ARG A 111 -8.53 5.13 11.28
N ALA A 112 -7.45 4.55 11.79
CA ALA A 112 -7.14 3.15 11.55
C ALA A 112 -6.61 2.44 12.80
N SER A 113 -6.83 1.14 12.86
CA SER A 113 -6.26 0.29 13.91
C SER A 113 -6.00 -1.12 13.41
N ALA A 114 -5.07 -1.80 14.06
CA ALA A 114 -4.76 -3.20 13.81
C ALA A 114 -4.83 -3.99 15.12
N ARG A 115 -5.37 -5.20 15.03
CA ARG A 115 -5.50 -6.15 16.14
C ARG A 115 -5.00 -7.53 15.75
N VAL A 116 -4.42 -8.23 16.71
CA VAL A 116 -4.10 -9.67 16.63
C VAL A 116 -4.77 -10.33 17.82
N GLU A 117 -5.61 -11.33 17.57
CA GLU A 117 -6.37 -12.04 18.63
C GLU A 117 -7.14 -11.07 19.55
N GLY A 118 -7.77 -10.04 18.96
CA GLY A 118 -8.51 -9.01 19.70
C GLY A 118 -7.65 -7.98 20.45
N ARG A 119 -6.32 -8.16 20.53
CA ARG A 119 -5.40 -7.20 21.16
C ARG A 119 -4.96 -6.14 20.16
N THR A 120 -5.09 -4.87 20.50
CA THR A 120 -4.62 -3.75 19.65
C THR A 120 -3.09 -3.75 19.56
N VAL A 121 -2.57 -4.00 18.36
CA VAL A 121 -1.12 -3.98 18.08
C VAL A 121 -0.68 -2.60 17.57
N ALA A 122 -1.56 -1.87 16.89
CA ALA A 122 -1.30 -0.50 16.45
C ALA A 122 -2.58 0.34 16.32
N ASP A 123 -2.46 1.66 16.54
CA ASP A 123 -3.49 2.66 16.26
C ASP A 123 -2.90 3.86 15.51
N VAL A 124 -3.70 4.41 14.58
CA VAL A 124 -3.39 5.63 13.85
C VAL A 124 -4.56 6.59 14.01
N ARG A 125 -4.27 7.79 14.52
CA ARG A 125 -5.28 8.84 14.70
C ARG A 125 -5.74 9.39 13.35
N GLU A 126 -4.83 9.55 12.41
CA GLU A 126 -5.14 10.10 11.08
C GLU A 126 -4.19 9.55 10.01
N LEU A 127 -4.73 8.81 9.05
CA LEU A 127 -4.11 8.55 7.76
C LEU A 127 -4.70 9.55 6.77
N VAL A 128 -3.85 10.33 6.11
CA VAL A 128 -4.29 11.29 5.08
C VAL A 128 -4.00 10.69 3.72
N LEU A 129 -5.06 10.34 2.98
CA LEU A 129 -4.94 9.89 1.61
C LEU A 129 -5.21 11.04 0.64
N ARG A 130 -4.46 11.04 -0.45
CA ARG A 130 -4.67 11.94 -1.59
C ARG A 130 -4.95 11.14 -2.84
N ASP A 131 -5.95 11.55 -3.59
CA ASP A 131 -6.22 11.04 -4.94
C ASP A 131 -5.37 11.81 -5.96
N ASP A 132 -4.50 11.08 -6.66
CA ASP A 132 -3.64 11.63 -7.70
C ASP A 132 -4.22 11.40 -9.11
N THR A 133 -5.50 11.01 -9.25
CA THR A 133 -6.15 10.76 -10.55
C THR A 133 -6.03 11.95 -11.52
N ALA A 134 -6.23 13.17 -11.02
CA ALA A 134 -6.08 14.40 -11.82
C ALA A 134 -4.63 14.78 -12.11
N ALA A 135 -3.65 14.20 -11.42
CA ALA A 135 -2.26 14.61 -11.44
C ALA A 135 -1.38 13.85 -12.45
N SER A 136 -1.90 12.87 -13.20
CA SER A 136 -1.14 12.18 -14.26
C SER A 136 -1.12 12.98 -15.58
N PRO A 137 -0.02 13.64 -15.94
CA PRO A 137 0.09 14.32 -17.22
C PRO A 137 0.68 13.34 -18.24
N GLY A 138 -0.14 12.83 -19.16
CA GLY A 138 0.26 12.32 -20.47
C GLY A 138 1.45 11.34 -20.55
N ALA A 139 1.16 10.03 -20.54
CA ALA A 139 1.98 9.07 -21.28
C ALA A 139 1.67 9.17 -22.79
N THR A 140 2.09 10.27 -23.43
CA THR A 140 2.15 10.36 -24.90
C THR A 140 3.58 10.67 -25.30
N GLY A 141 4.40 9.62 -25.34
CA GLY A 141 5.68 9.59 -26.03
C GLY A 141 5.66 8.39 -26.96
N SER A 142 5.08 8.55 -28.15
CA SER A 142 5.25 7.58 -29.23
C SER A 142 6.72 7.58 -29.63
N HIS A 143 7.47 6.55 -29.23
CA HIS A 143 8.75 6.24 -29.86
C HIS A 143 8.48 5.73 -31.28
N THR A 144 8.45 6.63 -32.25
CA THR A 144 8.61 6.26 -33.66
C THR A 144 10.08 5.91 -33.86
N ALA A 145 10.38 4.61 -33.90
CA ALA A 145 11.70 4.12 -34.27
C ALA A 145 11.98 4.50 -35.74
N GLY A 146 12.80 5.53 -35.93
CA GLY A 146 13.39 5.86 -37.22
C GLY A 146 14.57 4.92 -37.49
N THR A 147 14.43 4.06 -38.49
CA THR A 147 15.48 3.18 -38.99
C THR A 147 16.52 4.04 -39.74
N GLY A 148 17.64 4.33 -39.08
CA GLY A 148 18.81 4.96 -39.68
C GLY A 148 19.95 3.97 -39.81
N THR A 149 20.10 3.35 -40.99
CA THR A 149 21.30 2.59 -41.37
C THR A 149 22.49 3.54 -41.51
N GLY A 150 23.46 3.43 -40.60
CA GLY A 150 24.75 4.10 -40.69
C GLY A 150 25.88 3.08 -40.58
N THR A 151 26.50 2.76 -41.72
CA THR A 151 27.68 1.89 -41.83
C THR A 151 28.89 2.62 -41.25
N GLY A 152 29.39 2.17 -40.09
CA GLY A 152 30.59 2.69 -39.44
C GLY A 152 31.62 1.58 -39.26
N THR A 153 32.68 1.62 -40.04
CA THR A 153 33.89 0.79 -39.96
C THR A 153 34.54 0.86 -38.57
N ILE A 154 34.80 -0.30 -37.96
CA ILE A 154 35.54 -0.45 -36.71
C ILE A 154 37.00 -0.78 -37.07
N SER A 155 37.93 0.08 -36.68
CA SER A 155 39.38 -0.19 -36.71
C SER A 155 39.81 -0.84 -35.40
N GLU A 156 40.53 -1.97 -35.48
CA GLU A 156 41.09 -2.71 -34.35
C GLU A 156 42.23 -1.95 -33.63
N PRO A 157 42.37 -2.08 -32.30
CA PRO A 157 43.61 -1.73 -31.62
C PRO A 157 44.57 -2.93 -31.53
N LYS A 158 45.82 -2.70 -31.95
CA LYS A 158 46.98 -3.61 -31.84
C LYS A 158 47.25 -4.03 -30.39
N GLY A 159 47.15 -5.33 -30.11
CA GLY A 159 47.78 -5.95 -28.95
C GLY A 159 49.30 -6.01 -29.14
N ARG A 160 50.07 -5.57 -28.15
CA ARG A 160 51.52 -5.77 -28.08
C ARG A 160 51.83 -6.63 -26.86
N THR A 161 52.29 -7.85 -27.14
CA THR A 161 52.90 -8.78 -26.19
C THR A 161 54.35 -8.40 -25.95
N ALA A 162 54.74 -8.36 -24.67
CA ALA A 162 55.96 -8.92 -24.07
C ALA A 162 56.08 -8.38 -22.64
#